data_AF-A0A940ZX67-F1
#
_entry.id   AF-A0A940ZX67-F1
#
_cell.length_a   1.000
_cell.length_b   1.000
_cell.length_c   1.000
_cell.angle_alpha   90.00
_cell.angle_beta   90.00
_cell.angle_gamma   90.00
#
_symmetry.space_group_name_H-M   'P 1'
#
loop_
_entity.id
_entity.type
_entity.pdbx_description
1 polymer ?
#
loop_
_entity_poly.entity_id
_entity_poly.type
_entity_poly.pdbx_seq_one_letter_code
_entity_poly.pdbx_strand_id
1 'polypeptide(L)'
;MVNKNGMEEFIHYLNEAKVVYFDWNVLNGDATGVVYTKEQLINNVINGIATKDNSIVLMHDSQAKETTVDSLPELLDDLLSEGAQILPLNEDVSPIQMIKADTIKQ
;
A
#
# COMPACT_ATOMS: atom_id res chain seq x y z
N MET A 1 18.24 -9.24 -9.13
CA MET A 1 18.19 -10.67 -8.75
C MET A 1 16.87 -10.89 -8.03
N VAL A 2 16.06 -11.85 -8.47
CA VAL A 2 14.82 -12.24 -7.76
C VAL A 2 15.13 -13.54 -7.03
N ASN A 3 14.68 -13.68 -5.77
CA ASN A 3 14.88 -14.90 -4.99
C ASN A 3 14.26 -16.11 -5.73
N LYS A 4 15.04 -17.17 -5.94
CA LYS A 4 14.56 -18.40 -6.59
C LYS A 4 13.58 -19.19 -5.71
N ASN A 5 13.62 -18.99 -4.39
CA ASN A 5 12.77 -19.65 -3.40
C ASN A 5 11.47 -18.88 -3.12
N GLY A 6 11.19 -17.79 -3.85
CA GLY A 6 10.01 -16.96 -3.62
C GLY A 6 10.06 -16.22 -2.27
N MET A 7 8.88 -15.86 -1.76
CA MET A 7 8.73 -15.15 -0.47
C MET A 7 8.55 -16.09 0.73
N GLU A 8 8.41 -17.40 0.50
CA GLU A 8 8.02 -18.37 1.54
C GLU A 8 8.99 -18.39 2.72
N GLU A 9 10.30 -18.39 2.44
CA GLU A 9 11.35 -18.38 3.46
C GLU A 9 11.29 -17.13 4.35
N PHE A 10 11.03 -15.96 3.76
CA PHE A 10 10.90 -14.71 4.50
C PHE A 10 9.61 -14.66 5.32
N ILE A 11 8.50 -15.14 4.74
CA ILE A 11 7.22 -15.21 5.45
C ILE A 11 7.32 -16.17 6.64
N HIS A 12 7.99 -17.31 6.46
CA HIS A 12 8.26 -18.25 7.56
C HIS A 12 9.06 -17.58 8.67
N TYR A 13 10.15 -16.89 8.34
CA TYR A 13 10.94 -16.14 9.33
C TYR A 13 10.11 -15.09 10.08
N LEU A 14 9.26 -14.33 9.37
CA LEU A 14 8.38 -13.33 9.99
C LEU A 14 7.34 -13.97 10.91
N ASN A 15 6.78 -15.13 10.53
CA ASN A 15 5.87 -15.91 11.36
C ASN A 15 6.54 -16.38 12.65
N GLU A 16 7.77 -16.93 12.58
CA GLU A 16 8.55 -17.33 13.77
C GLU A 16 8.87 -16.13 14.68
N ALA A 17 9.20 -14.98 14.08
CA ALA A 17 9.46 -13.73 14.78
C ALA A 17 8.19 -13.03 15.30
N LYS A 18 7.00 -13.56 15.01
CA LYS A 18 5.69 -12.95 15.32
C LYS A 18 5.53 -11.53 14.76
N VAL A 19 6.08 -11.29 13.57
CA VAL A 19 5.97 -10.03 12.85
C VAL A 19 4.90 -10.16 11.78
N VAL A 20 3.86 -9.33 11.85
CA VAL A 20 2.85 -9.22 10.80
C VAL A 20 3.38 -8.31 9.70
N TYR A 21 3.42 -8.79 8.46
CA TYR A 21 3.70 -7.94 7.30
C TYR A 21 2.40 -7.55 6.60
N PHE A 22 2.47 -6.39 5.94
CA PHE A 22 1.42 -5.82 5.13
C PHE A 22 1.96 -5.60 3.73
N ASP A 23 1.21 -6.06 2.74
CA ASP A 23 1.27 -5.57 1.37
C ASP A 23 0.22 -4.46 1.18
N TRP A 24 0.00 -4.08 -0.07
CA TRP A 24 -0.98 -3.08 -0.48
C TRP A 24 -1.97 -3.67 -1.50
N ASN A 25 -3.13 -3.04 -1.63
CA ASN A 25 -4.14 -3.39 -2.65
C ASN A 25 -4.50 -2.20 -3.57
N VAL A 26 -3.91 -1.03 -3.35
CA VAL A 26 -4.05 0.16 -4.19
C VAL A 26 -2.67 0.75 -4.50
N LEU A 27 -2.47 1.16 -5.75
CA LEU A 27 -1.26 1.79 -6.23
C LEU A 27 -1.54 3.26 -6.55
N ASN A 28 -0.76 4.18 -6.00
CA ASN A 28 -0.78 5.59 -6.42
C ASN A 28 -0.09 5.77 -7.80
N GLY A 29 0.87 4.91 -8.13
CA GLY A 29 1.55 4.88 -9.42
C GLY A 29 2.92 5.56 -9.43
N ASP A 30 3.34 6.16 -8.32
CA ASP A 30 4.57 6.95 -8.20
C ASP A 30 5.88 6.18 -8.46
N ALA A 31 5.86 4.84 -8.45
CA ALA A 31 7.02 3.98 -8.67
C ALA A 31 6.92 3.08 -9.93
N THR A 32 6.01 3.35 -10.85
CA THR A 32 5.82 2.51 -12.06
C THR A 32 6.82 2.80 -13.19
N GLY A 33 7.68 3.80 -13.03
CA GLY A 33 8.57 4.30 -14.10
C GLY A 33 7.89 5.27 -15.06
N VAL A 34 6.61 5.59 -14.85
CA VAL A 34 5.88 6.65 -15.56
C VAL A 34 5.91 7.91 -14.70
N VAL A 35 6.14 9.06 -15.33
CA VAL A 35 5.99 10.37 -14.68
C VAL A 35 4.52 10.77 -14.77
N TYR A 36 3.81 10.71 -13.65
CA TYR A 36 2.43 11.13 -13.54
C TYR A 36 2.34 12.57 -13.04
N THR A 37 1.29 13.27 -13.45
CA THR A 37 0.91 14.54 -12.83
C THR A 37 0.31 14.30 -11.45
N LYS A 38 0.28 15.36 -10.62
CA LYS A 38 -0.43 15.38 -9.34
C LYS A 38 -1.85 14.80 -9.46
N GLU A 39 -2.62 15.30 -10.43
CA GLU A 39 -4.01 14.88 -10.66
C GLU A 39 -4.12 13.40 -11.05
N GLN A 40 -3.18 12.88 -11.84
CA GLN A 40 -3.16 11.46 -12.20
C GLN A 40 -2.86 10.57 -10.98
N LEU A 41 -1.95 10.98 -10.10
CA LEU A 41 -1.67 10.27 -8.84
C LEU A 41 -2.92 10.21 -7.94
N ILE A 42 -3.62 11.34 -7.78
CA ILE A 42 -4.88 11.42 -7.02
C ILE A 42 -5.92 10.48 -7.62
N ASN A 43 -6.17 10.60 -8.93
CA ASN A 43 -7.15 9.78 -9.63
C ASN A 43 -6.85 8.27 -9.55
N ASN A 44 -5.57 7.87 -9.57
CA ASN A 44 -5.20 6.46 -9.39
C ASN A 44 -5.65 5.93 -8.02
N VAL A 45 -5.49 6.74 -6.96
CA VAL A 45 -5.90 6.35 -5.60
C VAL A 45 -7.42 6.32 -5.50
N ILE A 46 -8.12 7.39 -5.92
CA ILE A 46 -9.58 7.48 -5.85
C ILE A 46 -10.25 6.33 -6.61
N ASN A 47 -9.80 6.06 -7.84
CA ASN A 47 -10.33 4.92 -8.61
C ASN A 47 -9.98 3.57 -7.96
N GLY A 48 -8.80 3.46 -7.36
CA GLY A 48 -8.33 2.26 -6.70
C GLY A 48 -9.12 1.89 -5.45
N ILE A 49 -9.49 2.88 -4.63
CA ILE A 49 -10.24 2.67 -3.38
C ILE A 49 -11.75 2.51 -3.62
N ALA A 50 -12.31 3.10 -4.67
CA ALA A 50 -13.76 3.10 -4.93
C ALA A 50 -14.40 1.70 -5.04
N THR A 51 -13.58 0.66 -5.20
CA THR A 51 -14.00 -0.74 -5.33
C THR A 51 -13.74 -1.58 -4.07
N LYS A 52 -13.36 -0.95 -2.94
CA LYS A 52 -12.86 -1.63 -1.75
C LYS A 52 -13.34 -0.96 -0.47
N ASP A 53 -13.80 -1.78 0.48
CA ASP A 53 -14.19 -1.28 1.81
C ASP A 53 -12.98 -0.82 2.63
N ASN A 54 -11.84 -1.52 2.50
CA ASN A 54 -10.58 -1.20 3.16
C ASN A 54 -9.43 -1.20 2.14
N SER A 55 -8.60 -0.17 2.19
CA SER A 55 -7.48 0.01 1.27
C SER A 55 -6.17 0.30 2.01
N ILE A 56 -5.10 -0.37 1.59
CA ILE A 56 -3.72 0.04 1.88
C ILE A 56 -3.14 0.54 0.56
N VAL A 57 -2.84 1.84 0.52
CA VAL A 57 -2.34 2.54 -0.65
C VAL A 57 -0.81 2.58 -0.58
N LEU A 58 -0.13 2.06 -1.60
CA LEU A 58 1.32 2.19 -1.70
C LEU A 58 1.69 3.55 -2.29
N MET A 59 2.50 4.29 -1.54
CA MET A 59 3.11 5.58 -1.88
C MET A 59 4.54 5.61 -1.33
N HIS A 60 5.38 6.48 -1.88
CA HIS A 60 6.77 6.67 -1.48
C HIS A 60 7.04 8.12 -1.09
N ASP A 61 7.70 8.32 0.06
CA ASP A 61 8.09 9.61 0.63
C ASP A 61 9.57 9.97 0.36
N SER A 62 10.23 9.23 -0.54
CA SER A 62 11.63 9.48 -0.88
C SER A 62 11.83 10.83 -1.59
N GLN A 63 13.04 11.41 -1.52
CA GLN A 63 13.37 12.71 -2.13
C GLN A 63 13.01 12.82 -3.63
N ALA A 64 13.03 11.71 -4.37
CA ALA A 64 12.71 11.69 -5.80
C ALA A 64 11.20 11.69 -6.11
N LYS A 65 10.33 11.85 -5.09
CA LYS A 65 8.86 11.70 -5.19
C LYS A 65 8.13 12.98 -4.78
N GLU A 66 8.65 14.13 -5.20
CA GLU A 66 8.06 15.44 -4.93
C GLU A 66 6.59 15.52 -5.35
N THR A 67 6.24 14.99 -6.53
CA THR A 67 4.85 14.98 -7.01
C THR A 67 3.90 14.17 -6.13
N THR A 68 4.38 13.11 -5.47
CA THR A 68 3.58 12.37 -4.48
C THR A 68 3.29 13.27 -3.28
N VAL A 69 4.30 13.97 -2.76
CA VAL A 69 4.15 14.90 -1.63
C VAL A 69 3.20 16.05 -1.99
N ASP A 70 3.35 16.64 -3.18
CA ASP A 70 2.48 17.72 -3.66
C ASP A 70 1.02 17.29 -3.86
N SER A 71 0.78 15.98 -4.08
CA SER A 71 -0.55 15.40 -4.25
C SER A 71 -1.30 15.17 -2.94
N LEU A 72 -0.59 15.00 -1.82
CA LEU A 72 -1.17 14.60 -0.55
C LEU A 72 -2.26 15.56 -0.04
N PRO A 73 -2.10 16.89 -0.02
CA PRO A 73 -3.12 17.77 0.54
C PRO A 73 -4.50 17.59 -0.12
N GLU A 74 -4.53 17.57 -1.44
CA GLU A 74 -5.77 17.43 -2.22
C GLU A 74 -6.34 16.01 -2.13
N LEU A 75 -5.48 14.99 -2.18
CA LEU A 75 -5.91 13.60 -1.96
C LEU A 75 -6.57 13.42 -0.60
N LEU A 76 -6.00 14.00 0.47
CA LEU A 76 -6.54 13.90 1.81
C LEU A 76 -7.88 14.62 1.93
N ASP A 77 -8.01 15.81 1.33
CA ASP A 77 -9.27 16.56 1.31
C ASP A 77 -10.37 15.78 0.59
N ASP A 78 -10.08 15.21 -0.59
CA ASP A 78 -11.03 14.39 -1.36
C ASP A 78 -11.49 13.17 -0.54
N LEU A 79 -10.54 12.41 0.02
CA LEU A 79 -10.83 11.24 0.85
C LEU A 79 -11.74 11.57 2.04
N LEU A 80 -11.41 12.63 2.77
CA LEU A 80 -12.17 13.04 3.95
C LEU A 80 -13.56 13.57 3.57
N SER A 81 -13.68 14.27 2.44
CA SER A 81 -14.96 14.79 1.93
C SER A 81 -15.92 13.69 1.51
N GLU A 82 -15.40 12.58 0.99
CA GLU A 82 -16.14 11.36 0.64
C GLU A 82 -16.41 10.44 1.86
N GLY A 83 -15.98 10.86 3.05
CA GLY A 83 -16.24 10.16 4.31
C GLY A 83 -15.28 9.01 4.61
N ALA A 84 -14.15 8.90 3.90
CA ALA A 84 -13.13 7.92 4.21
C ALA A 84 -12.45 8.22 5.55
N GLN A 85 -12.06 7.17 6.26
CA GLN A 85 -11.23 7.28 7.46
C GLN A 85 -9.78 6.93 7.12
N ILE A 86 -8.86 7.80 7.50
CA ILE A 86 -7.43 7.57 7.32
C ILE A 86 -6.85 7.16 8.66
N LEU A 87 -6.44 5.89 8.76
CA LEU A 87 -6.02 5.26 10.00
C LEU A 87 -4.57 4.73 9.89
N PRO A 88 -3.79 4.76 10.97
CA PRO A 88 -2.48 4.11 11.00
C PRO A 88 -2.63 2.59 10.98
N LEU A 89 -1.61 1.89 10.47
CA LEU A 89 -1.50 0.45 10.65
C LEU A 89 -1.13 0.14 12.10
N ASN A 90 -1.84 -0.81 12.70
CA ASN A 90 -1.57 -1.34 14.02
C ASN A 90 -1.94 -2.84 14.07
N GLU A 91 -1.82 -3.45 15.25
CA GLU A 91 -2.05 -4.89 15.45
C GLU A 91 -3.51 -5.33 15.22
N ASP A 92 -4.47 -4.40 15.27
CA ASP A 92 -5.90 -4.68 15.06
C ASP A 92 -6.29 -4.66 13.57
N VAL A 93 -5.40 -4.18 12.69
CA VAL A 93 -5.67 -4.12 11.24
C VAL A 93 -5.51 -5.51 10.63
N SER A 94 -6.56 -6.00 9.99
CA SER A 94 -6.50 -7.23 9.20
C SER A 94 -5.51 -7.06 8.03
N PRO A 95 -4.47 -7.91 7.89
CA PRO A 95 -3.42 -7.67 6.92
C PRO A 95 -3.88 -7.98 5.50
N ILE A 96 -3.57 -7.06 4.58
CA ILE A 96 -3.59 -7.31 3.14
C ILE A 96 -2.26 -7.93 2.78
N GLN A 97 -2.27 -9.12 2.19
CA GLN A 97 -1.07 -9.86 1.82
C GLN A 97 -1.32 -10.57 0.48
N MET A 98 -0.38 -10.44 -0.46
CA MET A 98 -0.44 -11.06 -1.78
C MET A 98 -0.20 -12.57 -1.71
N ILE A 99 0.70 -13.00 -0.82
CA ILE A 99 0.83 -14.38 -0.35
C ILE A 99 0.32 -14.37 1.08
N LYS A 100 -0.54 -15.31 1.49
CA LYS A 100 -1.12 -15.28 2.83
C LYS A 100 -0.19 -15.96 3.83
N ALA A 101 0.16 -15.26 4.92
CA ALA A 101 1.12 -15.75 5.89
C ALA A 101 0.71 -17.06 6.58
N ASP A 102 -0.60 -17.28 6.74
CA ASP A 102 -1.20 -18.48 7.33
C ASP A 102 -1.18 -19.70 6.39
N THR A 103 -0.95 -19.49 5.09
CA THR A 103 -0.80 -20.57 4.11
C THR A 103 0.61 -21.15 4.08
N ILE A 104 1.59 -20.44 4.66
CA ILE A 104 2.97 -20.91 4.77
C ILE A 104 3.08 -21.82 5.98
N LYS A 105 3.45 -23.07 5.73
CA LYS A 105 3.63 -24.07 6.79
C LYS A 105 4.82 -23.69 7.68
N GLN A 106 4.65 -23.88 8.98
CA GLN A 106 5.75 -23.91 9.94
C GLN A 106 6.60 -25.16 9.73
#